data_AF-A0A645IHD3-F1
#
_entry.id   AF-A0A645IHD3-F1
#
_cell.length_a   1.000
_cell.length_b   1.000
_cell.length_c   1.000
_cell.angle_alpha   90.00
_cell.angle_beta   90.00
_cell.angle_gamma   90.00
#
_symmetry.space_group_name_H-M   'P 1'
#
loop_
_entity.id
_entity.type
_entity.pdbx_description
1 polymer ?
#
loop_
_entity_poly.entity_id
_entity_poly.type
_entity_poly.pdbx_seq_one_letter_code
_entity_poly.pdbx_strand_id
1 'polypeptide(L)'
;MKARVDKSYPQKPVQTIAYRYSVPDDLIEVKRLLSDKIWEIRKFQNRPDDEIPACSKEDRWERDEKWAIMKKGRKSAVKLCTTFEEANLLLDSYGTDHYIEHRPGTPTKCLDYCTVCDHCSFYREYVKGLEQEGGVA
;
A
#
# COMPACT_ATOMS: atom_id res chain seq x y z
N MET A 1 -23.14 -0.43 -7.23
CA MET A 1 -22.74 -1.36 -6.14
C MET A 1 -22.30 -2.67 -6.81
N LYS A 2 -21.04 -3.10 -6.62
CA LYS A 2 -20.47 -4.26 -7.37
C LYS A 2 -21.30 -5.54 -7.22
N ALA A 3 -21.92 -5.76 -6.06
CA ALA A 3 -22.85 -6.86 -5.81
C ALA A 3 -24.00 -6.97 -6.84
N ARG A 4 -24.51 -5.85 -7.39
CA ARG A 4 -25.61 -5.85 -8.37
C ARG A 4 -25.16 -6.18 -9.79
N VAL A 5 -23.87 -6.05 -10.08
CA VAL A 5 -23.33 -6.09 -11.46
C VAL A 5 -22.45 -7.32 -11.66
N ASP A 6 -21.75 -7.75 -10.61
CA ASP A 6 -20.80 -8.85 -10.63
C ASP A 6 -21.36 -10.03 -9.83
N LYS A 7 -21.71 -11.11 -10.55
CA LYS A 7 -22.20 -12.36 -9.94
C LYS A 7 -21.14 -13.05 -9.08
N SER A 8 -19.85 -12.78 -9.32
CA SER A 8 -18.75 -13.33 -8.51
C SER A 8 -18.56 -12.57 -7.19
N TYR A 9 -19.13 -11.38 -7.07
CA TYR A 9 -19.08 -10.61 -5.84
C TYR A 9 -20.00 -11.23 -4.78
N PRO A 10 -19.56 -11.32 -3.50
CA PRO A 10 -20.39 -11.75 -2.38
C PRO A 10 -21.79 -11.13 -2.36
N GLN A 11 -22.82 -11.94 -2.60
CA GLN A 11 -24.21 -11.46 -2.69
C GLN A 11 -24.85 -11.20 -1.33
N LYS A 12 -24.37 -11.89 -0.30
CA LYS A 12 -24.76 -11.65 1.09
C LYS A 12 -23.80 -10.65 1.74
N PRO A 13 -24.30 -9.71 2.56
CA PRO A 13 -23.46 -8.73 3.25
C PRO A 13 -22.50 -9.37 4.28
N VAL A 14 -22.82 -10.58 4.75
CA VAL A 14 -22.00 -11.38 5.66
C VAL A 14 -21.91 -12.80 5.11
N GLN A 15 -20.72 -13.38 5.14
CA GLN A 15 -20.47 -14.76 4.77
C GLN A 15 -19.62 -15.45 5.82
N THR A 16 -19.98 -16.69 6.14
CA THR A 16 -19.15 -17.55 6.99
C THR A 16 -18.11 -18.22 6.12
N ILE A 17 -16.84 -17.88 6.35
CA ILE A 17 -15.70 -18.54 5.71
C ILE A 17 -15.20 -19.62 6.66
N ALA A 18 -15.33 -20.89 6.27
CA ALA A 18 -14.76 -21.99 7.04
C ALA A 18 -13.26 -22.07 6.74
N TYR A 19 -12.45 -21.53 7.63
CA TYR A 19 -11.00 -21.75 7.59
C TYR A 19 -10.68 -23.11 8.21
N ARG A 20 -10.09 -24.00 7.42
CA ARG A 20 -9.65 -25.32 7.90
C ARG A 20 -8.24 -25.19 8.41
N TYR A 21 -8.11 -25.19 9.73
CA TYR A 21 -6.82 -25.21 10.40
C TYR A 21 -6.11 -26.54 10.12
N SER A 22 -4.99 -26.50 9.43
CA SER A 22 -4.14 -27.63 9.10
C SER A 22 -3.05 -27.79 10.16
N VAL A 23 -3.10 -28.91 10.87
CA VAL A 23 -2.04 -29.33 11.79
C VAL A 23 -1.20 -30.40 11.09
N PRO A 24 0.14 -30.27 11.01
CA PRO A 24 0.98 -29.32 11.75
C PRO A 24 1.33 -28.01 11.04
N ASP A 25 1.02 -27.86 9.75
CA ASP A 25 1.58 -26.80 8.90
C ASP A 25 1.28 -25.38 9.41
N ASP A 26 0.02 -25.08 9.74
CA ASP A 26 -0.35 -23.74 10.24
C ASP A 26 0.30 -23.45 11.60
N LEU A 27 0.50 -24.48 12.44
CA LEU A 27 1.20 -24.33 13.73
C LEU A 27 2.68 -24.03 13.53
N ILE A 28 3.32 -24.65 12.54
CA ILE A 28 4.73 -24.41 12.22
C ILE A 28 4.90 -22.98 11.72
N GLU A 29 4.03 -22.53 10.81
CA GLU A 29 4.07 -21.17 10.29
C GLU A 29 3.85 -20.13 11.39
N VAL A 30 2.81 -20.28 12.21
CA VAL A 30 2.52 -19.35 13.32
C VAL A 30 3.67 -19.30 14.31
N LYS A 31 4.24 -20.45 14.69
CA LYS A 31 5.40 -20.49 15.59
C LYS A 31 6.59 -19.75 15.01
N ARG A 32 6.90 -19.97 13.72
CA ARG A 32 7.99 -19.27 13.03
C ARG A 32 7.77 -17.75 13.07
N LEU A 33 6.59 -17.29 12.66
CA LEU A 33 6.24 -15.86 12.63
C LEU A 33 6.36 -15.22 14.03
N LEU A 34 5.84 -15.87 15.06
CA LEU A 34 5.93 -15.38 16.44
C LEU A 34 7.37 -15.35 16.94
N SER A 35 8.14 -16.41 16.70
CA SER A 35 9.56 -16.48 17.10
C SER A 35 10.38 -15.39 16.41
N ASP A 36 10.20 -15.18 15.11
CA ASP A 36 10.89 -14.15 14.34
C ASP A 36 10.56 -12.75 14.91
N LYS A 37 9.29 -12.49 15.22
CA LYS A 37 8.86 -11.18 15.72
C LYS A 37 9.32 -10.89 17.15
N ILE A 38 9.30 -11.90 18.03
CA ILE A 38 9.85 -11.77 19.39
C ILE A 38 11.37 -11.49 19.32
N TRP A 39 12.07 -12.16 18.42
CA TRP A 39 13.51 -11.98 18.26
C TRP A 39 13.85 -10.56 17.75
N GLU A 40 13.10 -10.06 16.77
CA GLU A 40 13.22 -8.68 16.28
C GLU A 40 13.00 -7.66 17.40
N ILE A 41 11.92 -7.79 18.18
CA ILE A 41 11.65 -6.90 19.31
C ILE A 41 12.81 -6.92 20.30
N ARG A 42 13.29 -8.10 20.71
CA ARG A 42 14.43 -8.23 21.64
C ARG A 42 15.71 -7.60 21.11
N LYS A 43 15.95 -7.67 19.80
CA LYS A 43 17.12 -7.07 19.16
C LYS A 43 17.11 -5.55 19.26
N PHE A 44 15.95 -4.91 19.15
CA PHE A 44 15.82 -3.46 19.09
C PHE A 44 15.27 -2.80 20.37
N GLN A 45 14.83 -3.57 21.38
CA GLN A 45 14.18 -3.03 22.59
C GLN A 45 14.99 -1.98 23.37
N ASN A 46 16.32 -1.99 23.27
CA ASN A 46 17.23 -1.07 23.97
C ASN A 46 17.94 -0.12 23.00
N ARG A 47 17.46 -0.02 21.75
CA ARG A 47 18.02 0.84 20.71
C ARG A 47 17.21 2.14 20.66
N PRO A 48 17.84 3.28 20.30
CA PRO A 48 17.10 4.49 19.95
C PRO A 48 16.11 4.24 18.81
N ASP A 49 14.99 4.97 18.81
CA ASP A 49 13.94 4.82 17.77
C ASP A 49 14.48 5.03 16.35
N ASP A 50 15.44 5.95 16.18
CA ASP A 50 16.08 6.23 14.88
C ASP A 50 16.99 5.09 14.39
N GLU A 51 17.39 4.15 15.26
CA GLU A 51 18.15 2.94 14.88
C GLU A 51 17.22 1.75 14.54
N ILE A 52 15.91 1.88 14.74
CA ILE A 52 14.94 0.83 14.40
C ILE A 52 14.70 0.88 12.89
N PRO A 53 14.90 -0.24 12.16
CA PRO A 53 14.65 -0.27 10.73
C PRO A 53 13.16 -0.03 10.44
N ALA A 54 12.88 0.62 9.32
CA ALA A 54 11.51 0.79 8.85
C ALA A 54 10.85 -0.58 8.62
N CYS A 55 9.55 -0.68 8.92
CA CYS A 55 8.76 -1.88 8.60
C CYS A 55 8.83 -2.21 7.09
N SER A 56 8.61 -3.47 6.71
CA SER A 56 8.57 -3.82 5.28
C SER A 56 7.38 -3.15 4.56
N LYS A 57 7.43 -3.10 3.23
CA LYS A 57 6.32 -2.57 2.41
C LYS A 57 5.01 -3.31 2.68
N GLU A 58 5.11 -4.62 2.83
CA GLU A 58 3.99 -5.51 3.16
C GLU A 58 3.45 -5.17 4.55
N ASP A 59 4.31 -5.02 5.55
CA ASP A 59 3.92 -4.67 6.91
C ASP A 59 3.30 -3.26 7.03
N ARG A 60 3.63 -2.35 6.09
CA ARG A 60 3.05 -1.00 5.97
C ARG A 60 1.75 -0.96 5.17
N TRP A 61 1.33 -2.07 4.58
CA TRP A 61 0.22 -2.12 3.61
C TRP A 61 0.41 -1.05 2.53
N GLU A 62 1.65 -0.97 2.05
CA GLU A 62 2.05 0.01 1.07
C GLU A 62 1.36 -0.30 -0.27
N ARG A 63 0.60 0.66 -0.77
CA ARG A 63 0.07 0.58 -2.13
C ARG A 63 1.21 0.88 -3.09
N ASP A 64 1.35 0.06 -4.12
CA ASP A 64 2.30 0.35 -5.19
C ASP A 64 2.03 1.72 -5.81
N GLU A 65 3.10 2.36 -6.25
CA GLU A 65 2.99 3.48 -7.16
C GLU A 65 2.32 3.07 -8.48
N LYS A 66 1.63 4.01 -9.10
CA LYS A 66 0.96 3.83 -10.39
C LYS A 66 1.12 5.07 -11.24
N TRP A 67 1.04 4.88 -12.55
CA TRP A 67 0.95 5.96 -13.52
C TRP A 67 -0.45 5.94 -14.13
N ALA A 68 -1.21 7.01 -13.90
CA ALA A 68 -2.57 7.15 -14.37
C ALA A 68 -2.59 7.96 -15.66
N ILE A 69 -3.10 7.37 -16.74
CA ILE A 69 -3.47 8.14 -17.94
C ILE A 69 -4.79 8.83 -17.66
N MET A 70 -4.76 10.15 -17.60
CA MET A 70 -5.88 11.03 -17.29
C MET A 70 -6.35 11.72 -18.56
N LYS A 71 -7.65 12.03 -18.64
CA LYS A 71 -8.21 12.91 -19.67
C LYS A 71 -8.53 14.25 -19.03
N LYS A 72 -8.19 15.36 -19.68
CA LYS A 72 -8.51 16.71 -19.21
C LYS A 72 -10.00 16.83 -18.85
N GLY A 73 -10.28 17.31 -17.63
CA GLY A 73 -11.64 17.48 -17.09
C GLY A 73 -12.28 16.23 -16.48
N ARG A 74 -11.67 15.05 -16.58
CA ARG A 74 -12.18 13.81 -15.95
C ARG A 74 -11.48 13.57 -14.61
N LYS A 75 -12.26 13.25 -13.57
CA LYS A 75 -11.73 12.95 -12.21
C LYS A 75 -11.13 11.54 -12.07
N SER A 76 -11.49 10.62 -12.95
CA SER A 76 -11.04 9.23 -12.90
C SER A 76 -10.03 8.94 -14.01
N ALA A 77 -9.06 8.09 -13.73
CA ALA A 77 -8.11 7.59 -14.72
C ALA A 77 -8.85 6.87 -15.88
N VAL A 78 -8.35 7.08 -17.09
CA VAL A 78 -8.73 6.31 -18.28
C VAL A 78 -8.09 4.93 -18.20
N LYS A 79 -6.80 4.88 -17.82
CA LYS A 79 -6.01 3.67 -17.64
C LYS A 79 -5.04 3.86 -16.47
N LEU A 80 -4.83 2.78 -15.71
CA LEU A 80 -3.78 2.69 -14.70
C LEU A 80 -2.70 1.76 -15.22
N CYS A 81 -1.46 2.23 -15.17
CA CYS A 81 -0.25 1.54 -15.59
C CYS A 81 0.65 1.32 -14.37
N THR A 82 1.45 0.25 -14.42
CA THR A 82 2.37 -0.08 -13.33
C THR A 82 3.74 0.58 -13.48
N THR A 83 4.09 1.05 -14.68
CA THR A 83 5.34 1.79 -14.92
C THR A 83 5.08 3.04 -15.77
N PHE A 84 6.02 3.98 -15.73
CA PHE A 84 5.98 5.17 -16.56
C PHE A 84 6.08 4.81 -18.05
N GLU A 85 6.94 3.86 -18.41
CA GLU A 85 7.17 3.44 -19.80
C GLU A 85 5.89 2.87 -20.43
N GLU A 86 5.15 2.04 -19.67
CA GLU A 86 3.87 1.51 -20.12
C GLU A 86 2.86 2.65 -20.37
N ALA A 87 2.78 3.61 -19.43
CA ALA A 87 1.89 4.76 -19.57
C ALA A 87 2.27 5.64 -20.78
N ASN A 88 3.58 5.87 -20.99
CA ASN A 88 4.09 6.69 -22.07
C ASN A 88 3.85 6.05 -23.45
N LEU A 89 4.07 4.74 -23.58
CA LEU A 89 3.78 3.99 -24.81
C LEU A 89 2.29 4.03 -25.17
N LEU A 90 1.42 3.99 -24.16
CA LEU A 90 -0.02 4.01 -24.37
C LEU A 90 -0.57 5.43 -24.62
N LEU A 91 0.09 6.48 -24.13
CA LEU A 91 -0.41 7.86 -24.18
C LEU A 91 -0.73 8.30 -25.62
N ASP A 92 0.15 7.98 -26.57
CA ASP A 92 -0.01 8.33 -27.99
C ASP A 92 -1.29 7.76 -28.60
N SER A 93 -1.79 6.63 -28.08
CA SER A 93 -3.03 5.99 -28.56
C SER A 93 -4.31 6.68 -28.11
N TYR A 94 -4.25 7.53 -27.08
CA TYR A 94 -5.42 8.20 -26.48
C TYR A 94 -5.65 9.63 -27.02
N GLY A 95 -4.66 10.24 -27.68
CA GLY A 95 -4.72 11.58 -28.26
C GLY A 95 -4.33 12.73 -27.30
N THR A 96 -4.28 13.95 -27.81
CA THR A 96 -3.62 15.11 -27.19
C THR A 96 -4.25 15.64 -25.89
N ASP A 97 -5.49 15.25 -25.58
CA ASP A 97 -6.20 15.68 -24.36
C ASP A 97 -5.87 14.82 -23.13
N HIS A 98 -4.92 13.89 -23.28
CA HIS A 98 -4.50 12.97 -22.22
C HIS A 98 -3.13 13.34 -21.68
N TYR A 99 -2.93 13.09 -20.39
CA TYR A 99 -1.67 13.29 -19.70
C TYR A 99 -1.44 12.17 -18.69
N ILE A 100 -0.18 11.99 -18.29
CA ILE A 100 0.20 11.01 -17.28
C ILE A 100 0.30 11.72 -15.93
N GLU A 101 -0.37 11.16 -14.93
CA GLU A 101 -0.29 11.58 -13.53
C GLU A 101 0.41 10.47 -12.73
N HIS A 102 1.56 10.78 -12.14
CA HIS A 102 2.23 9.86 -11.22
C HIS A 102 1.49 9.85 -9.89
N ARG A 103 1.20 8.66 -9.39
CA ARG A 103 0.57 8.43 -8.10
C ARG A 103 1.57 7.65 -7.26
N PRO A 104 2.35 8.32 -6.39
CA PRO A 104 3.36 7.65 -5.60
C PRO A 104 2.74 6.62 -4.67
N GLY A 105 3.53 5.62 -4.32
CA GLY A 105 3.12 4.58 -3.38
C GLY A 105 2.74 5.19 -2.04
N THR A 106 1.71 4.64 -1.40
CA THR A 106 1.16 5.20 -0.16
C THR A 106 1.24 4.15 0.96
N PRO A 107 1.99 4.39 2.06
CA PRO A 107 2.07 3.50 3.21
C PRO A 107 0.79 3.64 4.06
N THR A 108 -0.29 3.00 3.60
CA THR A 108 -1.65 3.15 4.18
C THR A 108 -1.67 2.93 5.69
N LYS A 109 -0.94 1.93 6.19
CA LYS A 109 -0.87 1.68 7.64
C LYS A 109 -0.30 2.86 8.40
N CYS A 110 0.77 3.48 7.89
CA CYS A 110 1.45 4.59 8.56
C CYS A 110 0.54 5.82 8.65
N LEU A 111 -0.27 6.08 7.63
CA LEU A 111 -1.15 7.25 7.56
C LEU A 111 -2.43 7.10 8.37
N ASP A 112 -3.08 5.94 8.29
CA ASP A 112 -4.46 5.79 8.76
C ASP A 112 -4.58 4.94 10.04
N TYR A 113 -3.58 4.11 10.36
CA TYR A 113 -3.74 3.03 11.35
C TYR A 113 -2.64 2.93 12.41
N CYS A 114 -1.44 3.46 12.16
CA CYS A 114 -0.30 3.31 13.06
C CYS A 114 -0.40 4.31 14.21
N THR A 115 -0.60 3.82 15.43
CA THR A 115 -0.77 4.65 16.64
C THR A 115 0.54 5.23 17.19
N VAL A 116 1.68 4.88 16.60
CA VAL A 116 3.02 5.30 17.05
C VAL A 116 3.81 5.96 15.91
N CYS A 117 3.13 6.38 14.85
CA CYS A 117 3.77 6.97 13.67
C CYS A 117 4.57 8.24 14.01
N ASP A 118 4.14 9.02 15.00
CA ASP A 118 4.83 10.25 15.44
C ASP A 118 6.26 10.00 15.96
N HIS A 119 6.55 8.79 16.44
CA HIS A 119 7.87 8.37 16.91
C HIS A 119 8.68 7.64 15.83
N CYS A 120 8.06 7.29 14.71
CA CYS A 120 8.68 6.49 13.66
C CYS A 120 9.51 7.38 12.71
N SER A 121 10.80 7.07 12.59
CA SER A 121 11.73 7.73 11.67
C SER A 121 11.22 7.71 10.22
N PHE A 122 10.79 6.55 9.72
CA PHE A 122 10.24 6.38 8.38
C PHE A 122 9.03 7.30 8.12
N TYR A 123 8.09 7.38 9.06
CA TYR A 123 6.89 8.20 8.86
C TYR A 123 7.24 9.69 8.82
N ARG A 124 8.11 10.14 9.72
CA ARG A 124 8.58 11.54 9.76
C ARG A 124 9.29 11.92 8.46
N GLU A 125 10.09 11.03 7.88
CA GLU A 125 10.71 11.24 6.57
C GLU A 125 9.69 11.26 5.44
N TYR A 126 8.73 10.33 5.45
CA TYR A 126 7.67 10.27 4.45
C TYR A 126 6.84 11.56 4.40
N VAL A 127 6.39 12.07 5.56
CA VAL A 127 5.62 13.32 5.63
C VAL A 127 6.44 14.53 5.16
N LYS A 128 7.72 14.62 5.54
CA LYS A 128 8.62 15.67 5.03
C LYS A 128 8.75 15.64 3.51
N GLY A 129 8.80 14.45 2.90
CA GLY A 129 8.81 14.30 1.44
C GLY A 129 7.53 14.84 0.80
N LEU A 130 6.37 14.53 1.38
CA LEU A 130 5.08 15.05 0.89
C LEU A 130 4.97 16.57 0.95
N GLU A 131 5.50 17.21 2.01
CA GLU A 131 5.50 18.67 2.15
C GLU A 131 6.38 19.35 1.09
N GLN A 132 7.47 18.71 0.67
CA GLN A 132 8.37 19.22 -0.36
C GLN A 132 7.80 19.08 -1.77
N GLU A 133 7.03 18.02 -2.04
CA GLU A 133 6.35 17.79 -3.32
C GLU A 133 5.06 18.61 -3.45
N GLY A 134 4.40 18.94 -2.33
CA GLY A 134 3.21 19.80 -2.26
C GLY A 134 3.49 21.31 -2.33
N GLY A 135 4.75 21.72 -2.46
CA GLY A 135 5.22 23.12 -2.45
C GLY A 135 5.16 23.85 -3.80
N VAL A 136 4.21 23.52 -4.68
CA VAL A 136 3.82 24.36 -5.82
C VAL A 136 2.36 24.74 -5.64
N ALA A 137 2.14 25.80 -4.87
CA ALA A 137 0.93 26.60 -4.92
C ALA A 137 1.18 27.82 -5.82
#